data_AF-A0A285K0N7-F1
#
_entry.id   AF-A0A285K0N7-F1
#
_cell.length_a   1.000
_cell.length_b   1.000
_cell.length_c   1.000
_cell.angle_alpha   90.00
_cell.angle_beta   90.00
_cell.angle_gamma   90.00
#
_symmetry.space_group_name_H-M   'P 1'
#
loop_
_entity.id
_entity.type
_entity.pdbx_description
1 polymer ?
#
loop_
_entity_poly.entity_id
_entity_poly.type
_entity_poly.pdbx_seq_one_letter_code
_entity_poly.pdbx_strand_id
1 'polypeptide(L)'
;MTTEPGSHLREPKRGLIILAGALAVAVVTALVVIGTRPEPPQTTGAIAGGQSPTPAGPVTTAASAPSVPPSAVPSSVPPSPSNSVPPSSAAAASTKPAPKTTSAKPAAPPASLPSSFPNASNTGVRPGVKLKARGDITVTKNGTVLNALDVTGVITVQASNVVISNTRVTNKGKADWGIVQTAGASNLVVMDSEIRGNGSESMHQGIYNIGGHITVKRTEISRIADGVATNRGLIEDCYLHSPQVYDGDHVDMIQSTEGPPSGASLTIRHNTIINDELQTSAIALFQDFGVARNALIVDNYLAGGAYTVYGGEGDHGQSSNIRIENNTFGKDVFPKIGQYGPIAHFDAGGPGNTFTGNVYADTKTPVSLS
;
A
#
# COMPACT_ATOMS: atom_id res chain seq x y z
N MET A 1 -59.65 -12.72 -59.09
CA MET A 1 -59.32 -11.35 -59.56
C MET A 1 -58.36 -10.74 -58.53
N THR A 2 -57.40 -9.92 -58.97
CA THR A 2 -56.77 -8.76 -58.25
C THR A 2 -56.43 -8.88 -56.74
N THR A 3 -55.22 -8.61 -56.25
CA THR A 3 -53.89 -8.37 -56.86
C THR A 3 -52.80 -8.39 -55.76
N GLU A 4 -51.55 -8.61 -56.17
CA GLU A 4 -50.23 -8.25 -55.57
C GLU A 4 -50.16 -7.07 -54.56
N PRO A 5 -49.07 -6.88 -53.77
CA PRO A 5 -47.88 -7.73 -53.56
C PRO A 5 -47.47 -7.91 -52.07
N GLY A 6 -46.34 -8.59 -51.80
CA GLY A 6 -45.60 -8.48 -50.53
C GLY A 6 -44.16 -7.97 -50.74
N SER A 7 -43.46 -7.52 -49.69
CA SER A 7 -41.99 -7.38 -49.70
C SER A 7 -41.36 -7.14 -48.31
N HIS A 8 -40.05 -7.44 -48.20
CA HIS A 8 -39.08 -6.93 -47.23
C HIS A 8 -39.33 -7.14 -45.72
N LEU A 9 -39.00 -8.34 -45.23
CA LEU A 9 -38.30 -8.45 -43.94
C LEU A 9 -36.92 -7.76 -44.05
N ARG A 10 -36.62 -6.84 -43.13
CA ARG A 10 -35.27 -6.29 -42.90
C ARG A 10 -34.89 -6.50 -41.45
N GLU A 11 -33.67 -7.00 -41.23
CA GLU A 11 -33.14 -7.16 -39.87
C GLU A 11 -32.89 -5.80 -39.19
N PRO A 12 -33.12 -5.67 -37.87
CA PRO A 12 -32.73 -4.50 -37.11
C PRO A 12 -31.21 -4.51 -36.88
N LYS A 13 -30.46 -3.79 -37.74
CA LYS A 13 -29.04 -3.50 -37.50
C LYS A 13 -28.87 -2.82 -36.13
N ARG A 14 -28.28 -3.53 -35.16
CA ARG A 14 -27.88 -2.94 -33.88
C ARG A 14 -26.72 -1.98 -34.11
N GLY A 15 -26.98 -0.67 -33.93
CA GLY A 15 -25.95 0.36 -34.03
C GLY A 15 -24.95 0.25 -32.88
N LEU A 16 -23.66 0.13 -33.22
CA LEU A 16 -22.57 0.14 -32.26
C LEU A 16 -22.30 1.58 -31.81
N ILE A 17 -22.85 1.98 -30.66
CA ILE A 17 -22.51 3.26 -30.03
C ILE A 17 -21.17 3.09 -29.30
N ILE A 18 -20.08 3.48 -29.96
CA ILE A 18 -18.77 3.61 -29.32
C ILE A 18 -18.78 4.91 -28.50
N LEU A 19 -19.13 4.82 -27.22
CA LEU A 19 -19.00 5.95 -26.30
C LEU A 19 -17.57 6.01 -25.78
N ALA A 20 -16.73 6.81 -26.43
CA ALA A 20 -15.34 7.03 -26.02
C ALA A 20 -15.28 7.86 -24.73
N GLY A 21 -15.30 7.17 -23.58
CA GLY A 21 -15.10 7.78 -22.26
C GLY A 21 -13.67 8.30 -22.10
N ALA A 22 -13.47 9.61 -22.30
CA ALA A 22 -12.18 10.25 -22.09
C ALA A 22 -11.84 10.31 -20.59
N LEU A 23 -10.77 9.62 -20.19
CA LEU A 23 -10.26 9.67 -18.81
C LEU A 23 -9.64 11.04 -18.54
N ALA A 24 -10.34 11.88 -17.77
CA ALA A 24 -9.89 13.23 -17.44
C ALA A 24 -8.80 13.20 -16.35
N VAL A 25 -7.53 13.18 -16.79
CA VAL A 25 -6.36 13.33 -15.89
C VAL A 25 -6.37 14.75 -15.28
N ALA A 26 -6.72 14.84 -14.00
CA ALA A 26 -6.73 16.10 -13.25
C ALA A 26 -5.30 16.54 -12.89
N VAL A 27 -4.64 17.27 -13.79
CA VAL A 27 -3.31 17.86 -13.55
C VAL A 27 -3.42 18.98 -12.50
N VAL A 28 -3.04 18.68 -11.25
CA VAL A 28 -2.95 19.69 -10.18
C VAL A 28 -1.67 20.51 -10.36
N THR A 29 -1.80 21.70 -10.94
CA THR A 29 -0.69 22.65 -11.07
C THR A 29 -0.35 23.31 -9.74
N ALA A 30 0.72 22.85 -9.09
CA ALA A 30 1.25 23.47 -7.87
C ALA A 30 1.89 24.84 -8.19
N LEU A 31 1.11 25.92 -7.99
CA LEU A 31 1.58 27.29 -8.24
C LEU A 31 2.49 27.77 -7.10
N VAL A 32 3.81 27.74 -7.34
CA VAL A 32 4.81 28.24 -6.38
C VAL A 32 4.79 29.77 -6.36
N VAL A 33 4.04 30.35 -5.42
CA VAL A 33 4.07 31.79 -5.14
C VAL A 33 5.32 32.10 -4.31
N ILE A 34 6.29 32.78 -4.93
CA ILE A 34 7.52 33.23 -4.26
C ILE A 34 7.19 34.47 -3.39
N GLY A 35 6.73 34.22 -2.17
CA GLY A 35 6.51 35.26 -1.16
C GLY A 35 7.84 35.80 -0.62
N THR A 36 8.06 37.11 -0.74
CA THR A 36 9.24 37.78 -0.18
C THR A 36 9.18 37.84 1.35
N ARG A 37 10.34 37.65 2.02
CA ARG A 37 10.44 37.75 3.48
C ARG A 37 10.43 39.21 3.94
N PRO A 38 9.66 39.58 4.96
CA PRO A 38 9.92 40.76 5.79
C PRO A 38 11.16 40.53 6.68
N GLU A 39 11.88 41.60 6.95
CA GLU A 39 13.07 41.64 7.81
C GLU A 39 12.68 41.97 9.28
N PRO A 40 13.34 41.39 10.30
CA PRO A 40 13.06 41.72 11.69
C PRO A 40 13.75 43.04 12.11
N PRO A 41 13.04 43.99 12.77
CA PRO A 41 13.65 45.24 13.21
C PRO A 41 14.58 45.01 14.41
N GLN A 42 15.79 45.58 14.35
CA GLN A 42 16.61 45.78 15.55
C GLN A 42 16.21 47.07 16.27
N THR A 43 16.21 47.04 17.60
CA THR A 43 16.23 48.24 18.45
C THR A 43 17.27 48.08 19.55
N THR A 44 17.94 49.18 19.89
CA THR A 44 19.04 49.25 20.84
C THR A 44 18.61 49.85 22.18
N GLY A 45 19.27 49.46 23.27
CA GLY A 45 19.05 50.05 24.59
C GLY A 45 19.86 49.35 25.68
N ALA A 46 20.63 50.10 26.46
CA ALA A 46 21.45 49.61 27.57
C ALA A 46 21.62 50.72 28.63
N ILE A 47 21.92 50.36 29.89
CA ILE A 47 22.91 50.99 30.81
C ILE A 47 22.77 50.47 32.26
N ALA A 48 23.92 50.13 32.87
CA ALA A 48 24.28 50.02 34.31
C ALA A 48 23.44 49.16 35.32
N GLY A 49 24.04 48.57 36.37
CA GLY A 49 25.47 48.40 36.67
C GLY A 49 25.84 48.05 38.13
N GLY A 50 27.03 47.48 38.35
CA GLY A 50 27.68 47.25 39.67
C GLY A 50 27.36 45.90 40.35
N GLN A 51 28.23 45.27 41.16
CA GLN A 51 29.67 45.47 41.46
C GLN A 51 30.34 44.08 41.76
N SER A 52 31.67 44.04 41.98
CA SER A 52 32.49 42.83 42.27
C SER A 52 33.27 43.01 43.61
N PRO A 53 33.89 41.96 44.23
CA PRO A 53 35.30 41.65 43.91
C PRO A 53 35.74 40.16 44.06
N THR A 54 37.00 39.87 43.67
CA THR A 54 37.73 38.57 43.75
C THR A 54 38.80 38.54 44.87
N PRO A 55 39.45 37.39 45.16
CA PRO A 55 40.86 37.12 44.72
C PRO A 55 41.11 35.67 44.23
N ALA A 56 41.91 35.36 43.18
CA ALA A 56 43.40 35.27 43.07
C ALA A 56 44.04 34.18 43.96
N GLY A 57 44.97 33.29 43.54
CA GLY A 57 45.71 33.00 42.27
C GLY A 57 46.41 31.60 42.40
N PRO A 58 47.55 31.21 41.74
CA PRO A 58 48.42 31.92 40.78
C PRO A 58 48.64 31.14 39.44
N VAL A 59 49.81 31.28 38.76
CA VAL A 59 50.04 30.98 37.31
C VAL A 59 51.43 30.37 37.01
N THR A 60 51.57 29.53 35.97
CA THR A 60 52.84 29.21 35.25
C THR A 60 52.63 28.87 33.76
N THR A 61 53.67 28.99 32.93
CA THR A 61 53.70 28.74 31.46
C THR A 61 54.59 27.51 31.13
N ALA A 62 54.94 27.05 29.91
CA ALA A 62 54.86 27.53 28.50
C ALA A 62 54.92 26.28 27.54
N ALA A 63 55.17 26.25 26.20
CA ALA A 63 55.43 27.23 25.11
C ALA A 63 55.19 26.56 23.71
N SER A 64 55.21 27.38 22.64
CA SER A 64 55.63 27.06 21.24
C SER A 64 54.76 26.21 20.29
N ALA A 65 54.94 26.46 18.98
CA ALA A 65 54.16 25.94 17.84
C ALA A 65 55.03 25.10 16.85
N PRO A 66 54.50 24.63 15.70
CA PRO A 66 54.54 25.48 14.49
C PRO A 66 53.30 25.37 13.56
N SER A 67 53.25 26.23 12.54
CA SER A 67 52.21 26.32 11.50
C SER A 67 52.57 25.60 10.20
N VAL A 68 51.56 25.27 9.38
CA VAL A 68 51.69 24.64 8.04
C VAL A 68 50.89 25.47 7.02
N PRO A 69 51.40 25.73 5.79
CA PRO A 69 50.78 26.66 4.85
C PRO A 69 49.61 26.08 4.04
N PRO A 70 48.75 26.92 3.44
CA PRO A 70 47.73 26.49 2.49
C PRO A 70 48.38 26.09 1.16
N SER A 71 47.82 25.06 0.50
CA SER A 71 48.18 24.66 -0.86
C SER A 71 46.96 24.76 -1.77
N ALA A 72 47.13 25.32 -2.97
CA ALA A 72 46.06 25.53 -3.93
C ALA A 72 46.41 24.88 -5.26
N VAL A 73 45.49 24.07 -5.80
CA VAL A 73 45.59 23.50 -7.15
C VAL A 73 44.19 23.58 -7.80
N PRO A 74 44.04 24.23 -8.97
CA PRO A 74 42.80 24.19 -9.73
C PRO A 74 42.69 22.90 -10.55
N SER A 75 41.48 22.39 -10.76
CA SER A 75 41.20 21.34 -11.75
C SER A 75 39.75 21.45 -12.21
N SER A 76 39.55 22.03 -13.39
CA SER A 76 38.26 22.15 -14.07
C SER A 76 37.90 20.83 -14.76
N VAL A 77 36.91 20.12 -14.22
CA VAL A 77 36.29 18.97 -14.91
C VAL A 77 35.34 19.50 -15.98
N PRO A 78 35.50 19.13 -17.27
CA PRO A 78 34.57 19.52 -18.32
C PRO A 78 33.22 18.79 -18.19
N PRO A 79 32.09 19.39 -18.60
CA PRO A 79 30.80 18.72 -18.58
C PRO A 79 30.76 17.57 -19.59
N SER A 80 30.29 16.41 -19.14
CA SER A 80 30.02 15.27 -20.03
C SER A 80 28.85 15.58 -20.98
N PRO A 81 28.90 15.21 -22.27
CA PRO A 81 27.82 15.50 -23.21
C PRO A 81 26.52 14.76 -22.85
N SER A 82 25.40 15.48 -22.90
CA SER A 82 24.07 14.92 -22.67
C SER A 82 23.62 14.09 -23.87
N ASN A 83 23.70 12.76 -23.75
CA ASN A 83 23.10 11.84 -24.71
C ASN A 83 21.58 11.80 -24.51
N SER A 84 20.87 12.66 -25.24
CA SER A 84 19.41 12.66 -25.28
C SER A 84 18.90 11.40 -25.98
N VAL A 85 18.34 10.46 -25.20
CA VAL A 85 17.72 9.24 -25.74
C VAL A 85 16.30 9.57 -26.19
N PRO A 86 15.91 9.28 -27.45
CA PRO A 86 14.55 9.52 -27.93
C PRO A 86 13.54 8.60 -27.22
N PRO A 87 12.26 9.01 -27.08
CA PRO A 87 11.24 8.19 -26.43
C PRO A 87 11.01 6.90 -27.23
N SER A 88 11.32 5.75 -26.61
CA SER A 88 11.03 4.44 -27.20
C SER A 88 9.52 4.23 -27.32
N SER A 89 9.06 3.76 -28.47
CA SER A 89 7.63 3.56 -28.74
C SER A 89 7.06 2.44 -27.89
N ALA A 90 5.96 2.69 -27.18
CA ALA A 90 5.22 1.66 -26.46
C ALA A 90 4.79 0.53 -27.42
N ALA A 91 5.23 -0.69 -27.14
CA ALA A 91 4.84 -1.86 -27.91
C ALA A 91 3.40 -2.24 -27.54
N ALA A 92 2.51 -2.31 -28.55
CA ALA A 92 1.12 -2.65 -28.32
C ALA A 92 0.96 -4.12 -27.87
N ALA A 93 0.28 -4.34 -26.74
CA ALA A 93 -0.02 -5.67 -26.24
C ALA A 93 -0.86 -6.48 -27.26
N SER A 94 -0.45 -7.72 -27.53
CA SER A 94 -1.05 -8.54 -28.58
C SER A 94 -2.41 -9.12 -28.16
N THR A 95 -3.47 -8.67 -28.83
CA THR A 95 -4.86 -9.00 -28.47
C THR A 95 -5.31 -10.36 -29.00
N LYS A 96 -4.84 -11.44 -28.37
CA LYS A 96 -5.39 -12.80 -28.57
C LYS A 96 -6.26 -13.21 -27.37
N PRO A 97 -7.60 -13.26 -27.49
CA PRO A 97 -8.47 -13.66 -26.40
C PRO A 97 -8.13 -15.06 -25.85
N ALA A 98 -8.04 -15.16 -24.51
CA ALA A 98 -7.99 -16.45 -23.83
C ALA A 98 -9.38 -17.13 -23.85
N PRO A 99 -9.45 -18.47 -23.90
CA PRO A 99 -10.73 -19.17 -23.77
C PRO A 99 -11.37 -18.89 -22.41
N LYS A 100 -12.67 -18.55 -22.39
CA LYS A 100 -13.44 -18.46 -21.13
C LYS A 100 -13.66 -19.85 -20.54
N THR A 101 -12.73 -20.30 -19.71
CA THR A 101 -12.93 -21.43 -18.80
C THR A 101 -13.86 -21.00 -17.68
N THR A 102 -15.08 -21.53 -17.65
CA THR A 102 -16.05 -21.28 -16.57
C THR A 102 -15.67 -22.06 -15.31
N SER A 103 -14.59 -21.63 -14.66
CA SER A 103 -14.27 -22.04 -13.29
C SER A 103 -15.38 -21.52 -12.37
N ALA A 104 -16.14 -22.43 -11.75
CA ALA A 104 -17.07 -22.02 -10.71
C ALA A 104 -16.27 -21.48 -9.50
N LYS A 105 -16.76 -20.43 -8.84
CA LYS A 105 -16.25 -20.02 -7.54
C LYS A 105 -16.42 -21.20 -6.57
N PRO A 106 -15.41 -21.57 -5.76
CA PRO A 106 -15.55 -22.60 -4.73
C PRO A 106 -16.72 -22.32 -3.79
N ALA A 107 -17.31 -23.38 -3.24
CA ALA A 107 -18.20 -23.23 -2.09
C ALA A 107 -17.42 -22.66 -0.89
N ALA A 108 -18.11 -21.97 0.02
CA ALA A 108 -17.51 -21.21 1.11
C ALA A 108 -16.43 -22.00 1.90
N PRO A 109 -15.31 -21.35 2.30
CA PRO A 109 -14.07 -22.00 2.72
C PRO A 109 -14.28 -22.98 3.90
N PRO A 110 -14.07 -24.30 3.72
CA PRO A 110 -14.44 -25.31 4.71
C PRO A 110 -13.23 -25.94 5.43
N ALA A 111 -12.52 -25.12 6.21
CA ALA A 111 -11.64 -25.61 7.28
C ALA A 111 -11.63 -24.59 8.43
N SER A 112 -11.50 -25.05 9.67
CA SER A 112 -11.22 -24.15 10.79
C SER A 112 -9.79 -23.63 10.65
N LEU A 113 -9.63 -22.33 10.43
CA LEU A 113 -8.32 -21.66 10.37
C LEU A 113 -7.44 -22.08 11.54
N PRO A 114 -6.12 -22.30 11.35
CA PRO A 114 -5.25 -22.71 12.45
C PRO A 114 -5.27 -21.64 13.54
N SER A 115 -5.65 -22.03 14.76
CA SER A 115 -5.89 -21.11 15.89
C SER A 115 -4.66 -20.35 16.39
N SER A 116 -3.49 -20.64 15.82
CA SER A 116 -2.24 -19.90 15.99
C SER A 116 -2.18 -18.58 15.21
N PHE A 117 -3.05 -18.36 14.21
CA PHE A 117 -3.06 -17.16 13.38
C PHE A 117 -4.28 -16.26 13.66
N PRO A 118 -4.25 -14.98 13.22
CA PRO A 118 -5.35 -14.05 13.43
C PRO A 118 -6.68 -14.49 12.81
N ASN A 119 -7.77 -14.08 13.45
CA ASN A 119 -9.15 -14.37 13.04
C ASN A 119 -10.12 -13.47 13.84
N ALA A 120 -11.39 -13.44 13.46
CA ALA A 120 -12.42 -12.58 14.06
C ALA A 120 -12.68 -12.72 15.59
N SER A 121 -11.99 -13.62 16.30
CA SER A 121 -11.97 -13.65 17.77
C SER A 121 -10.84 -12.83 18.42
N ASN A 122 -9.79 -12.48 17.67
CA ASN A 122 -8.63 -11.73 18.15
C ASN A 122 -8.26 -10.49 17.31
N THR A 123 -8.94 -10.27 16.17
CA THR A 123 -8.89 -9.04 15.36
C THR A 123 -10.13 -8.17 15.53
N GLY A 124 -10.10 -6.98 14.94
CA GLY A 124 -11.25 -6.09 14.87
C GLY A 124 -11.45 -5.24 16.13
N VAL A 125 -12.65 -4.66 16.25
CA VAL A 125 -13.02 -3.86 17.42
C VAL A 125 -13.08 -4.74 18.67
N ARG A 126 -12.23 -4.45 19.67
CA ARG A 126 -12.13 -5.27 20.90
C ARG A 126 -13.49 -5.46 21.59
N PRO A 127 -13.79 -6.66 22.12
CA PRO A 127 -15.05 -6.96 22.80
C PRO A 127 -15.41 -5.96 23.90
N GLY A 128 -16.68 -5.56 23.96
CA GLY A 128 -17.21 -4.64 24.97
C GLY A 128 -16.99 -3.15 24.70
N VAL A 129 -16.23 -2.76 23.66
CA VAL A 129 -16.13 -1.34 23.27
C VAL A 129 -17.49 -0.83 22.77
N LYS A 130 -17.96 0.28 23.34
CA LYS A 130 -19.15 1.00 22.88
C LYS A 130 -18.75 2.03 21.83
N LEU A 131 -19.03 1.74 20.56
CA LEU A 131 -18.73 2.66 19.46
C LEU A 131 -19.69 3.86 19.44
N LYS A 132 -19.18 5.02 19.04
CA LYS A 132 -19.94 6.26 18.81
C LYS A 132 -20.07 6.52 17.31
N ALA A 133 -21.30 6.58 16.82
CA ALA A 133 -21.61 6.87 15.42
C ALA A 133 -21.02 8.21 14.94
N ARG A 134 -20.47 8.20 13.72
CA ARG A 134 -19.88 9.33 12.99
C ARG A 134 -20.15 9.20 11.49
N GLY A 135 -20.27 10.33 10.80
CA GLY A 135 -19.96 10.40 9.37
C GLY A 135 -18.47 10.61 9.13
N ASP A 136 -18.13 11.15 7.97
CA ASP A 136 -16.77 11.39 7.50
C ASP A 136 -15.89 12.19 8.49
N ILE A 137 -14.58 11.91 8.49
CA ILE A 137 -13.60 12.53 9.41
C ILE A 137 -12.33 12.92 8.66
N THR A 138 -12.06 14.22 8.55
CA THR A 138 -10.74 14.73 8.13
C THR A 138 -9.88 15.03 9.36
N VAL A 139 -8.68 14.46 9.42
CA VAL A 139 -7.73 14.65 10.53
C VAL A 139 -6.58 15.55 10.08
N THR A 140 -6.59 16.80 10.52
CA THR A 140 -5.61 17.85 10.15
C THR A 140 -4.61 18.21 11.25
N LYS A 141 -4.71 17.59 12.44
CA LYS A 141 -3.84 17.85 13.59
C LYS A 141 -2.97 16.64 13.93
N ASN A 142 -1.65 16.86 14.00
CA ASN A 142 -0.67 15.83 14.39
C ASN A 142 -0.97 15.29 15.80
N GLY A 143 -0.77 13.99 16.02
CA GLY A 143 -1.02 13.34 17.30
C GLY A 143 -2.51 13.16 17.66
N THR A 144 -3.44 13.36 16.71
CA THR A 144 -4.87 13.09 16.94
C THR A 144 -5.11 11.59 17.16
N VAL A 145 -5.88 11.26 18.20
CA VAL A 145 -6.37 9.90 18.45
C VAL A 145 -7.86 9.83 18.13
N LEU A 146 -8.22 8.93 17.21
CA LEU A 146 -9.58 8.45 17.01
C LEU A 146 -9.73 7.13 17.77
N ASN A 147 -10.75 7.04 18.63
CA ASN A 147 -11.01 5.87 19.46
C ASN A 147 -12.52 5.63 19.60
N ALA A 148 -12.94 4.36 19.58
CA ALA A 148 -14.33 3.94 19.83
C ALA A 148 -15.36 4.62 18.91
N LEU A 149 -15.11 4.66 17.60
CA LEU A 149 -15.99 5.27 16.59
C LEU A 149 -16.64 4.22 15.68
N ASP A 150 -17.89 4.44 15.27
CA ASP A 150 -18.52 3.73 14.15
C ASP A 150 -18.68 4.73 13.01
N VAL A 151 -17.81 4.65 12.00
CA VAL A 151 -17.70 5.63 10.91
C VAL A 151 -18.42 5.13 9.68
N THR A 152 -19.58 5.71 9.38
CA THR A 152 -20.31 5.48 8.12
C THR A 152 -19.92 6.58 7.13
N GLY A 153 -18.80 6.36 6.43
CA GLY A 153 -18.11 7.37 5.64
C GLY A 153 -16.61 7.07 5.52
N VAL A 154 -15.81 8.11 5.28
CA VAL A 154 -14.36 8.02 5.04
C VAL A 154 -13.55 8.68 6.16
N ILE A 155 -12.38 8.12 6.50
CA ILE A 155 -11.37 8.78 7.35
C ILE A 155 -10.19 9.27 6.50
N THR A 156 -10.05 10.59 6.36
CA THR A 156 -8.98 11.24 5.58
C THR A 156 -7.92 11.81 6.51
N VAL A 157 -6.74 11.17 6.54
CA VAL A 157 -5.63 11.51 7.45
C VAL A 157 -4.61 12.39 6.73
N GLN A 158 -4.65 13.69 7.05
CA GLN A 158 -3.78 14.74 6.51
C GLN A 158 -2.71 15.19 7.51
N ALA A 159 -2.48 14.41 8.56
CA ALA A 159 -1.63 14.77 9.68
C ALA A 159 -0.85 13.56 10.22
N SER A 160 0.29 13.83 10.83
CA SER A 160 1.27 12.80 11.23
C SER A 160 1.10 12.33 12.68
N ASN A 161 1.54 11.10 12.95
CA ASN A 161 1.41 10.42 14.26
C ASN A 161 -0.05 10.28 14.71
N VAL A 162 -0.96 10.05 13.77
CA VAL A 162 -2.40 9.85 14.05
C VAL A 162 -2.65 8.40 14.44
N VAL A 163 -3.47 8.18 15.47
CA VAL A 163 -3.86 6.83 15.90
C VAL A 163 -5.36 6.63 15.69
N ILE A 164 -5.73 5.58 14.96
CA ILE A 164 -7.09 5.09 14.82
C ILE A 164 -7.15 3.77 15.58
N SER A 165 -8.06 3.68 16.55
CA SER A 165 -8.13 2.55 17.48
C SER A 165 -9.57 2.17 17.80
N ASN A 166 -9.86 0.89 18.01
CA ASN A 166 -11.19 0.42 18.44
C ASN A 166 -12.32 1.00 17.56
N THR A 167 -12.08 1.12 16.26
CA THR A 167 -12.93 1.89 15.34
C THR A 167 -13.44 1.00 14.22
N ARG A 168 -14.73 1.09 13.92
CA ARG A 168 -15.33 0.51 12.72
C ARG A 168 -15.40 1.58 11.63
N VAL A 169 -15.09 1.20 10.39
CA VAL A 169 -15.28 2.01 9.18
C VAL A 169 -16.14 1.23 8.20
N THR A 170 -17.13 1.87 7.60
CA THR A 170 -18.01 1.28 6.59
C THR A 170 -18.41 2.35 5.57
N ASN A 171 -18.34 2.03 4.28
CA ASN A 171 -18.69 2.98 3.23
C ASN A 171 -20.19 3.33 3.24
N LYS A 172 -20.48 4.63 3.13
CA LYS A 172 -21.84 5.20 3.08
C LYS A 172 -22.51 5.08 1.70
N GLY A 173 -21.69 4.87 0.68
CA GLY A 173 -22.04 4.65 -0.72
C GLY A 173 -20.82 4.08 -1.45
N LYS A 174 -20.74 4.19 -2.77
CA LYS A 174 -19.46 4.00 -3.49
C LYS A 174 -18.35 4.88 -2.89
N ALA A 175 -17.16 4.32 -2.69
CA ALA A 175 -16.00 5.01 -2.15
C ALA A 175 -14.69 4.44 -2.74
N ASP A 176 -13.75 5.33 -3.04
CA ASP A 176 -12.40 4.92 -3.44
C ASP A 176 -11.66 4.28 -2.24
N TRP A 177 -11.84 4.80 -1.03
CA TRP A 177 -11.20 4.25 0.18
C TRP A 177 -12.01 4.40 1.47
N GLY A 178 -11.82 3.47 2.41
CA GLY A 178 -12.32 3.58 3.79
C GLY A 178 -11.46 4.53 4.66
N ILE A 179 -10.14 4.32 4.63
CA ILE A 179 -9.14 5.17 5.30
C ILE A 179 -8.07 5.57 4.28
N VAL A 180 -7.66 6.84 4.24
CA VAL A 180 -6.50 7.30 3.45
C VAL A 180 -5.50 8.07 4.31
N GLN A 181 -4.21 7.71 4.25
CA GLN A 181 -3.12 8.59 4.68
C GLN A 181 -2.62 9.36 3.46
N THR A 182 -2.82 10.67 3.43
CA THR A 182 -2.47 11.51 2.27
C THR A 182 -0.96 11.80 2.22
N ALA A 183 -0.47 12.22 1.05
CA ALA A 183 0.88 12.77 0.92
C ALA A 183 1.15 13.85 2.00
N GLY A 184 2.37 13.87 2.54
CA GLY A 184 2.78 14.78 3.63
C GLY A 184 2.47 14.28 5.05
N ALA A 185 1.46 13.42 5.24
CA ALA A 185 1.23 12.73 6.51
C ALA A 185 2.15 11.50 6.65
N SER A 186 2.50 11.11 7.88
CA SER A 186 3.26 9.88 8.17
C SER A 186 2.96 9.37 9.57
N ASN A 187 3.20 8.08 9.80
CA ASN A 187 3.06 7.41 11.09
C ASN A 187 1.60 7.30 11.55
N LEU A 188 0.67 7.15 10.60
CA LEU A 188 -0.68 6.63 10.91
C LEU A 188 -0.55 5.24 11.53
N VAL A 189 -1.22 5.02 12.66
CA VAL A 189 -1.40 3.70 13.27
C VAL A 189 -2.90 3.36 13.27
N VAL A 190 -3.29 2.27 12.62
CA VAL A 190 -4.63 1.70 12.66
C VAL A 190 -4.57 0.40 13.45
N MET A 191 -5.20 0.33 14.62
CA MET A 191 -5.15 -0.86 15.48
C MET A 191 -6.51 -1.26 16.04
N ASP A 192 -6.69 -2.53 16.39
CA ASP A 192 -7.91 -3.04 17.06
C ASP A 192 -9.19 -2.55 16.35
N SER A 193 -9.22 -2.57 15.01
CA SER A 193 -10.21 -1.86 14.20
C SER A 193 -10.77 -2.73 13.07
N GLU A 194 -11.95 -2.38 12.58
CA GLU A 194 -12.68 -3.10 11.53
C GLU A 194 -12.91 -2.17 10.35
N ILE A 195 -12.41 -2.49 9.16
CA ILE A 195 -12.69 -1.75 7.94
C ILE A 195 -13.42 -2.70 6.99
N ARG A 196 -14.67 -2.38 6.66
CA ARG A 196 -15.51 -3.29 5.87
C ARG A 196 -16.33 -2.59 4.80
N GLY A 197 -16.54 -3.28 3.68
CA GLY A 197 -17.54 -2.89 2.71
C GLY A 197 -18.96 -3.12 3.22
N ASN A 198 -19.86 -2.19 2.92
CA ASN A 198 -21.30 -2.38 3.13
C ASN A 198 -21.82 -3.58 2.33
N GLY A 199 -21.17 -3.88 1.20
CA GLY A 199 -21.40 -5.02 0.31
C GLY A 199 -22.53 -4.84 -0.70
N SER A 200 -23.13 -3.65 -0.77
CA SER A 200 -23.99 -3.21 -1.88
C SER A 200 -23.27 -2.29 -2.86
N GLU A 201 -22.22 -1.59 -2.42
CA GLU A 201 -21.48 -0.61 -3.20
C GLU A 201 -19.97 -0.71 -2.93
N SER A 202 -19.16 -0.37 -3.94
CA SER A 202 -17.71 -0.56 -3.90
C SER A 202 -17.03 0.29 -2.82
N MET A 203 -16.08 -0.34 -2.12
CA MET A 203 -14.98 0.30 -1.42
C MET A 203 -13.72 -0.27 -2.07
N HIS A 204 -12.98 0.52 -2.83
CA HIS A 204 -11.88 -0.01 -3.65
C HIS A 204 -10.72 -0.39 -2.74
N GLN A 205 -10.19 0.55 -1.95
CA GLN A 205 -9.19 0.28 -0.92
C GLN A 205 -9.78 0.32 0.51
N GLY A 206 -9.47 -0.65 1.37
CA GLY A 206 -9.79 -0.57 2.79
C GLY A 206 -8.96 0.53 3.46
N ILE A 207 -7.64 0.43 3.31
CA ILE A 207 -6.67 1.45 3.74
C ILE A 207 -5.74 1.78 2.57
N TYR A 208 -5.71 3.04 2.13
CA TYR A 208 -4.77 3.52 1.09
C TYR A 208 -3.69 4.43 1.70
N ASN A 209 -2.42 4.16 1.43
CA ASN A 209 -1.29 4.94 1.94
C ASN A 209 -0.53 5.67 0.82
N ILE A 210 -0.85 6.96 0.65
CA ILE A 210 -0.08 7.89 -0.19
C ILE A 210 1.03 8.56 0.65
N GLY A 211 0.82 8.70 1.96
CA GLY A 211 1.76 9.26 2.93
C GLY A 211 2.93 8.34 3.30
N GLY A 212 3.63 8.67 4.38
CA GLY A 212 4.87 8.02 4.81
C GLY A 212 4.68 6.62 5.42
N HIS A 213 5.24 6.39 6.60
CA HIS A 213 5.10 5.12 7.30
C HIS A 213 3.64 4.90 7.75
N ILE A 214 3.20 3.65 7.83
CA ILE A 214 1.90 3.24 8.38
C ILE A 214 2.08 1.96 9.20
N THR A 215 1.31 1.81 10.27
CA THR A 215 1.20 0.56 11.04
C THR A 215 -0.26 0.12 11.09
N VAL A 216 -0.56 -1.09 10.61
CA VAL A 216 -1.88 -1.72 10.73
C VAL A 216 -1.74 -2.93 11.64
N LYS A 217 -2.47 -3.01 12.77
CA LYS A 217 -2.28 -4.08 13.77
C LYS A 217 -3.56 -4.63 14.42
N ARG A 218 -3.76 -5.95 14.39
CA ARG A 218 -5.01 -6.62 14.86
C ARG A 218 -6.28 -6.07 14.20
N THR A 219 -6.14 -5.67 12.94
CA THR A 219 -7.23 -5.06 12.16
C THR A 219 -7.95 -6.16 11.38
N GLU A 220 -9.27 -6.09 11.32
CA GLU A 220 -10.10 -6.95 10.46
C GLU A 220 -10.51 -6.16 9.21
N ILE A 221 -10.31 -6.76 8.02
CA ILE A 221 -10.61 -6.12 6.73
C ILE A 221 -11.36 -7.10 5.83
N SER A 222 -12.57 -6.74 5.38
CA SER A 222 -13.43 -7.61 4.57
C SER A 222 -14.44 -6.88 3.67
N ARG A 223 -14.98 -7.59 2.66
CA ARG A 223 -16.00 -7.10 1.71
C ARG A 223 -15.55 -5.91 0.84
N ILE A 224 -14.24 -5.85 0.59
CA ILE A 224 -13.48 -4.78 -0.06
C ILE A 224 -12.72 -5.39 -1.24
N ALA A 225 -12.34 -4.60 -2.25
CA ALA A 225 -11.51 -5.09 -3.34
C ALA A 225 -10.03 -5.25 -2.88
N ASP A 226 -9.36 -4.15 -2.53
CA ASP A 226 -7.99 -4.17 -2.02
C ASP A 226 -7.96 -3.88 -0.51
N GLY A 227 -7.42 -4.77 0.31
CA GLY A 227 -7.49 -4.61 1.77
C GLY A 227 -6.61 -3.46 2.28
N VAL A 228 -5.32 -3.48 1.96
CA VAL A 228 -4.36 -2.41 2.27
C VAL A 228 -3.43 -2.15 1.09
N ALA A 229 -3.47 -0.94 0.52
CA ALA A 229 -2.56 -0.50 -0.53
C ALA A 229 -1.44 0.37 0.06
N THR A 230 -0.21 -0.16 0.13
CA THR A 230 0.99 0.53 0.65
C THR A 230 2.29 -0.16 0.22
N ASN A 231 3.33 0.61 -0.12
CA ASN A 231 4.68 0.07 -0.37
C ASN A 231 5.62 0.13 0.85
N ARG A 232 5.12 0.54 2.01
CA ARG A 232 5.93 0.79 3.22
C ARG A 232 5.11 0.62 4.49
N GLY A 233 5.80 0.31 5.59
CA GLY A 233 5.18 0.20 6.92
C GLY A 233 5.10 -1.23 7.44
N LEU A 234 4.23 -1.44 8.43
CA LEU A 234 4.00 -2.71 9.11
C LEU A 234 2.51 -3.10 9.03
N ILE A 235 2.22 -4.32 8.63
CA ILE A 235 0.90 -4.96 8.70
C ILE A 235 1.08 -6.24 9.53
N GLU A 236 0.46 -6.27 10.72
CA GLU A 236 0.76 -7.25 11.78
C GLU A 236 -0.50 -7.78 12.48
N ASP A 237 -0.56 -9.06 12.81
CA ASP A 237 -1.67 -9.69 13.55
C ASP A 237 -3.06 -9.47 12.90
N CYS A 238 -3.15 -9.10 11.62
CA CYS A 238 -4.41 -8.72 10.97
C CYS A 238 -5.13 -9.91 10.33
N TYR A 239 -6.44 -9.77 10.14
CA TYR A 239 -7.30 -10.75 9.47
C TYR A 239 -7.94 -10.09 8.26
N LEU A 240 -7.49 -10.47 7.07
CA LEU A 240 -7.94 -9.94 5.79
C LEU A 240 -8.63 -11.08 5.05
N HIS A 241 -9.95 -10.99 4.85
CA HIS A 241 -10.73 -12.11 4.33
C HIS A 241 -11.98 -11.65 3.58
N SER A 242 -12.58 -12.57 2.82
CA SER A 242 -13.86 -12.35 2.13
C SER A 242 -13.91 -11.03 1.35
N PRO A 243 -12.98 -10.80 0.40
CA PRO A 243 -13.06 -9.66 -0.51
C PRO A 243 -14.38 -9.59 -1.27
N GLN A 244 -14.59 -8.47 -1.96
CA GLN A 244 -15.72 -8.30 -2.85
C GLN A 244 -15.27 -7.64 -4.16
N VAL A 245 -15.40 -8.38 -5.26
CA VAL A 245 -15.20 -7.87 -6.62
C VAL A 245 -16.38 -6.98 -7.02
N TYR A 246 -16.10 -5.79 -7.58
CA TYR A 246 -17.07 -5.00 -8.34
C TYR A 246 -16.61 -4.88 -9.81
N ASP A 247 -17.47 -4.34 -10.69
CA ASP A 247 -17.22 -4.36 -12.14
C ASP A 247 -16.05 -3.45 -12.54
N GLY A 248 -14.98 -4.05 -13.08
CA GLY A 248 -13.71 -3.39 -13.41
C GLY A 248 -12.59 -3.57 -12.39
N ASP A 249 -12.87 -4.14 -11.21
CA ASP A 249 -11.90 -4.28 -10.13
C ASP A 249 -10.90 -5.44 -10.36
N HIS A 250 -9.68 -5.25 -9.85
CA HIS A 250 -8.81 -6.31 -9.36
C HIS A 250 -8.95 -6.41 -7.83
N VAL A 251 -8.43 -7.47 -7.21
CA VAL A 251 -8.62 -7.74 -5.78
C VAL A 251 -7.32 -8.22 -5.15
N ASP A 252 -6.64 -7.34 -4.42
CA ASP A 252 -5.40 -7.65 -3.71
C ASP A 252 -5.51 -7.31 -2.22
N MET A 253 -5.64 -8.33 -1.36
CA MET A 253 -5.86 -8.09 0.08
C MET A 253 -4.74 -7.25 0.72
N ILE A 254 -3.51 -7.35 0.23
CA ILE A 254 -2.47 -6.33 0.41
C ILE A 254 -1.78 -6.06 -0.93
N GLN A 255 -1.63 -4.79 -1.31
CA GLN A 255 -1.05 -4.37 -2.59
C GLN A 255 0.11 -3.38 -2.42
N SER A 256 1.17 -3.55 -3.20
CA SER A 256 2.33 -2.66 -3.29
C SER A 256 2.73 -2.49 -4.76
N THR A 257 2.35 -1.37 -5.37
CA THR A 257 2.50 -1.06 -6.81
C THR A 257 3.89 -0.54 -7.23
N GLU A 258 4.76 -0.30 -6.25
CA GLU A 258 6.17 0.04 -6.41
C GLU A 258 6.97 -0.41 -5.17
N GLY A 259 8.30 -0.40 -5.23
CA GLY A 259 9.13 -0.51 -4.04
C GLY A 259 9.18 0.79 -3.21
N PRO A 260 9.55 0.72 -1.91
CA PRO A 260 9.64 1.88 -1.04
C PRO A 260 10.77 2.86 -1.40
N PRO A 261 10.69 4.12 -0.91
CA PRO A 261 11.83 5.05 -0.92
C PRO A 261 13.00 4.53 -0.09
N SER A 262 14.20 5.09 -0.33
CA SER A 262 15.42 4.69 0.38
C SER A 262 15.27 4.85 1.90
N GLY A 263 15.74 3.86 2.66
CA GLY A 263 15.60 3.82 4.13
C GLY A 263 14.24 3.31 4.65
N ALA A 264 13.29 2.98 3.77
CA ALA A 264 12.01 2.37 4.14
C ALA A 264 11.87 0.93 3.61
N SER A 265 10.97 0.18 4.24
CA SER A 265 10.61 -1.21 3.92
C SER A 265 9.11 -1.43 4.14
N LEU A 266 8.59 -2.51 3.57
CA LEU A 266 7.28 -3.08 3.89
C LEU A 266 7.48 -4.36 4.71
N THR A 267 6.69 -4.57 5.76
CA THR A 267 6.66 -5.81 6.53
C THR A 267 5.22 -6.27 6.73
N ILE A 268 4.90 -7.44 6.21
CA ILE A 268 3.62 -8.14 6.33
C ILE A 268 3.91 -9.38 7.17
N ARG A 269 3.54 -9.40 8.44
CA ARG A 269 3.88 -10.51 9.35
C ARG A 269 2.77 -10.98 10.28
N HIS A 270 2.70 -12.29 10.50
CA HIS A 270 1.72 -12.91 11.39
C HIS A 270 0.26 -12.52 11.09
N ASN A 271 -0.10 -12.38 9.82
CA ASN A 271 -1.48 -12.09 9.38
C ASN A 271 -2.16 -13.36 8.86
N THR A 272 -3.49 -13.38 8.89
CA THR A 272 -4.29 -14.32 8.09
C THR A 272 -4.85 -13.55 6.90
N ILE A 273 -4.55 -14.00 5.69
CA ILE A 273 -4.90 -13.31 4.44
C ILE A 273 -5.52 -14.31 3.47
N ILE A 274 -6.79 -14.11 3.14
CA ILE A 274 -7.63 -15.04 2.38
C ILE A 274 -8.36 -14.27 1.26
N ASN A 275 -8.05 -14.60 0.01
CA ASN A 275 -8.81 -14.10 -1.14
C ASN A 275 -9.65 -15.25 -1.74
N ASP A 276 -10.93 -15.36 -1.38
CA ASP A 276 -11.79 -16.44 -1.90
C ASP A 276 -12.27 -16.25 -3.34
N GLU A 277 -11.80 -15.22 -4.05
CA GLU A 277 -12.13 -14.93 -5.45
C GLU A 277 -11.09 -15.48 -6.44
N LEU A 278 -11.51 -15.59 -7.70
CA LEU A 278 -10.66 -16.08 -8.81
C LEU A 278 -9.61 -15.05 -9.29
N GLN A 279 -9.53 -13.89 -8.63
CA GLN A 279 -8.58 -12.81 -8.86
C GLN A 279 -8.38 -12.00 -7.56
N THR A 280 -7.29 -11.27 -7.35
CA THR A 280 -5.98 -11.37 -8.00
C THR A 280 -5.04 -12.11 -7.05
N SER A 281 -4.85 -11.62 -5.83
CA SER A 281 -3.93 -12.23 -4.86
C SER A 281 -4.36 -12.08 -3.39
N ALA A 282 -3.65 -12.77 -2.49
CA ALA A 282 -3.61 -12.40 -1.08
C ALA A 282 -2.58 -11.30 -0.82
N ILE A 283 -1.40 -11.36 -1.47
CA ILE A 283 -0.41 -10.28 -1.45
C ILE A 283 0.12 -10.02 -2.86
N ALA A 284 -0.01 -8.78 -3.33
CA ALA A 284 0.56 -8.30 -4.58
C ALA A 284 1.76 -7.38 -4.33
N LEU A 285 2.93 -7.80 -4.80
CA LEU A 285 4.05 -6.90 -5.09
C LEU A 285 4.14 -6.76 -6.61
N PHE A 286 3.89 -5.55 -7.12
CA PHE A 286 3.91 -5.22 -8.54
C PHE A 286 4.98 -4.16 -8.86
N GLN A 287 5.18 -3.88 -10.15
CA GLN A 287 6.07 -2.84 -10.66
C GLN A 287 5.32 -1.87 -11.59
N ASP A 288 4.20 -1.31 -11.13
CA ASP A 288 3.37 -0.40 -11.94
C ASP A 288 3.98 1.01 -12.02
N PHE A 289 4.69 1.42 -10.96
CA PHE A 289 5.31 2.75 -10.86
C PHE A 289 6.83 2.70 -10.57
N GLY A 290 7.37 1.54 -10.16
CA GLY A 290 8.79 1.38 -9.89
C GLY A 290 9.19 -0.02 -9.41
N VAL A 291 10.50 -0.30 -9.42
CA VAL A 291 11.08 -1.60 -9.02
C VAL A 291 10.62 -2.02 -7.62
N ALA A 292 9.99 -3.19 -7.53
CA ALA A 292 9.58 -3.79 -6.26
C ALA A 292 10.82 -4.24 -5.47
N ARG A 293 10.87 -3.88 -4.18
CA ARG A 293 12.02 -4.19 -3.31
C ARG A 293 11.68 -4.07 -1.82
N ASN A 294 12.60 -4.49 -0.96
CA ASN A 294 12.58 -4.25 0.49
C ASN A 294 11.25 -4.65 1.18
N ALA A 295 10.69 -5.79 0.78
CA ALA A 295 9.44 -6.32 1.32
C ALA A 295 9.73 -7.61 2.11
N LEU A 296 9.19 -7.70 3.33
CA LEU A 296 9.24 -8.91 4.15
C LEU A 296 7.81 -9.46 4.32
N ILE A 297 7.56 -10.64 3.79
CA ILE A 297 6.32 -11.41 3.95
C ILE A 297 6.68 -12.62 4.80
N VAL A 298 6.38 -12.58 6.11
CA VAL A 298 6.87 -13.60 7.06
C VAL A 298 5.80 -14.12 8.01
N ASP A 299 5.77 -15.45 8.24
CA ASP A 299 4.89 -16.09 9.24
C ASP A 299 3.38 -15.78 9.04
N ASN A 300 2.92 -15.57 7.80
CA ASN A 300 1.50 -15.34 7.51
C ASN A 300 0.78 -16.66 7.17
N TYR A 301 -0.52 -16.73 7.45
CA TYR A 301 -1.42 -17.69 6.80
C TYR A 301 -1.93 -17.09 5.50
N LEU A 302 -1.64 -17.71 4.37
CA LEU A 302 -1.91 -17.20 3.03
C LEU A 302 -2.76 -18.20 2.23
N ALA A 303 -3.90 -17.78 1.71
CA ALA A 303 -4.76 -18.62 0.87
C ALA A 303 -5.48 -17.80 -0.21
N GLY A 304 -5.77 -18.43 -1.35
CA GLY A 304 -6.66 -17.87 -2.36
C GLY A 304 -5.99 -17.07 -3.48
N GLY A 305 -6.80 -16.30 -4.22
CA GLY A 305 -6.42 -15.52 -5.39
C GLY A 305 -6.16 -16.35 -6.66
N ALA A 306 -5.81 -15.68 -7.76
CA ALA A 306 -5.33 -16.32 -8.98
C ALA A 306 -3.97 -16.98 -8.73
N TYR A 307 -3.03 -16.20 -8.19
CA TYR A 307 -1.87 -16.69 -7.44
C TYR A 307 -1.90 -16.04 -6.06
N THR A 308 -1.57 -16.79 -5.01
CA THR A 308 -1.70 -16.27 -3.64
C THR A 308 -0.71 -15.13 -3.35
N VAL A 309 0.50 -15.18 -3.93
CA VAL A 309 1.48 -14.10 -3.89
C VAL A 309 1.94 -13.73 -5.30
N TYR A 310 2.03 -12.43 -5.61
CA TYR A 310 2.82 -11.91 -6.72
C TYR A 310 4.12 -11.32 -6.16
N GLY A 311 5.27 -11.82 -6.63
CA GLY A 311 6.57 -11.68 -5.99
C GLY A 311 7.44 -10.47 -6.41
N GLY A 312 6.89 -9.50 -7.13
CA GLY A 312 7.59 -8.27 -7.50
C GLY A 312 8.49 -8.32 -8.73
N GLU A 313 8.50 -9.40 -9.52
CA GLU A 313 9.08 -9.39 -10.87
C GLU A 313 8.24 -8.52 -11.83
N GLY A 314 8.89 -7.72 -12.67
CA GLY A 314 8.21 -6.82 -13.61
C GLY A 314 9.17 -5.93 -14.42
N ASP A 315 8.61 -5.10 -15.29
CA ASP A 315 9.36 -4.43 -16.37
C ASP A 315 10.16 -3.18 -15.97
N HIS A 316 10.01 -2.66 -14.74
CA HIS A 316 10.77 -1.47 -14.29
C HIS A 316 12.19 -1.81 -13.84
N GLY A 317 12.52 -3.09 -13.62
CA GLY A 317 13.88 -3.58 -13.35
C GLY A 317 13.95 -4.73 -12.35
N GLN A 318 15.18 -5.19 -12.07
CA GLN A 318 15.39 -6.36 -11.21
C GLN A 318 14.92 -6.11 -9.77
N SER A 319 14.03 -6.96 -9.27
CA SER A 319 13.55 -6.87 -7.89
C SER A 319 14.62 -7.28 -6.88
N SER A 320 14.53 -6.77 -5.65
CA SER A 320 15.63 -6.95 -4.67
C SER A 320 15.16 -6.90 -3.22
N ASN A 321 15.76 -7.72 -2.35
CA ASN A 321 15.38 -7.83 -0.93
C ASN A 321 13.86 -8.04 -0.73
N ILE A 322 13.24 -8.85 -1.59
CA ILE A 322 11.87 -9.38 -1.42
C ILE A 322 11.98 -10.74 -0.76
N ARG A 323 11.58 -10.81 0.51
CA ARG A 323 11.82 -11.97 1.37
C ARG A 323 10.51 -12.58 1.84
N ILE A 324 10.20 -13.76 1.32
CA ILE A 324 8.96 -14.50 1.54
C ILE A 324 9.32 -15.72 2.37
N GLU A 325 9.17 -15.62 3.69
CA GLU A 325 9.82 -16.51 4.65
C GLU A 325 8.83 -17.17 5.63
N ASN A 326 8.91 -18.48 5.84
CA ASN A 326 8.17 -19.21 6.88
C ASN A 326 6.62 -19.07 6.85
N ASN A 327 6.02 -18.71 5.71
CA ASN A 327 4.56 -18.56 5.60
C ASN A 327 3.86 -19.92 5.47
N THR A 328 2.63 -20.01 5.97
CA THR A 328 1.77 -21.19 5.88
C THR A 328 0.74 -21.00 4.76
N PHE A 329 0.78 -21.84 3.74
CA PHE A 329 -0.05 -21.75 2.53
C PHE A 329 -1.28 -22.68 2.62
N GLY A 330 -2.50 -22.13 2.65
CA GLY A 330 -3.76 -22.83 2.92
C GLY A 330 -4.54 -23.29 1.69
N LYS A 331 -5.07 -24.53 1.71
CA LYS A 331 -5.88 -25.10 0.59
C LYS A 331 -7.39 -24.82 0.71
N ASP A 332 -7.80 -24.09 1.75
CA ASP A 332 -9.19 -23.90 2.17
C ASP A 332 -10.05 -23.17 1.12
N VAL A 333 -9.40 -22.47 0.18
CA VAL A 333 -10.03 -21.81 -0.98
C VAL A 333 -9.84 -22.63 -2.25
N PHE A 334 -8.58 -22.86 -2.65
CA PHE A 334 -8.24 -23.56 -3.89
C PHE A 334 -7.26 -24.73 -3.64
N PRO A 335 -7.38 -25.86 -4.37
CA PRO A 335 -6.47 -27.00 -4.23
C PRO A 335 -4.98 -26.70 -4.51
N LYS A 336 -4.67 -25.62 -5.25
CA LYS A 336 -3.30 -25.14 -5.53
C LYS A 336 -2.93 -23.88 -4.73
N ILE A 337 -3.63 -23.62 -3.63
CA ILE A 337 -3.56 -22.41 -2.80
C ILE A 337 -4.18 -21.19 -3.49
N GLY A 338 -3.66 -20.81 -4.65
CA GLY A 338 -4.36 -19.98 -5.64
C GLY A 338 -5.08 -20.85 -6.69
N GLN A 339 -5.74 -20.21 -7.65
CA GLN A 339 -6.31 -20.91 -8.83
C GLN A 339 -5.21 -21.58 -9.69
N TYR A 340 -4.08 -20.90 -9.83
CA TYR A 340 -2.96 -21.35 -10.67
C TYR A 340 -1.78 -21.88 -9.85
N GLY A 341 -1.44 -21.24 -8.72
CA GLY A 341 -0.40 -21.69 -7.79
C GLY A 341 -0.24 -20.78 -6.56
N PRO A 342 0.70 -21.08 -5.65
CA PRO A 342 0.95 -20.28 -4.44
C PRO A 342 1.69 -18.97 -4.72
N ILE A 343 2.50 -18.90 -5.78
CA ILE A 343 3.29 -17.71 -6.14
C ILE A 343 3.44 -17.61 -7.67
N ALA A 344 3.53 -16.37 -8.17
CA ALA A 344 4.00 -16.04 -9.52
C ALA A 344 4.86 -14.76 -9.48
N HIS A 345 5.52 -14.44 -10.61
CA HIS A 345 6.28 -13.20 -10.80
C HIS A 345 7.31 -12.95 -9.67
N PHE A 346 8.24 -13.88 -9.47
CA PHE A 346 9.25 -13.81 -8.41
C PHE A 346 10.64 -14.11 -8.97
N ASP A 347 11.48 -13.08 -9.08
CA ASP A 347 12.88 -13.22 -9.49
C ASP A 347 13.71 -13.88 -8.38
N ALA A 348 13.92 -15.19 -8.48
CA ALA A 348 14.78 -15.96 -7.59
C ALA A 348 16.29 -15.63 -7.77
N GLY A 349 16.68 -14.91 -8.83
CA GLY A 349 18.01 -14.34 -9.02
C GLY A 349 18.17 -12.92 -8.47
N GLY A 350 17.09 -12.31 -7.96
CA GLY A 350 17.08 -10.94 -7.45
C GLY A 350 17.95 -10.79 -6.20
N PRO A 351 18.82 -9.75 -6.12
CA PRO A 351 19.78 -9.64 -5.02
C PRO A 351 19.08 -9.49 -3.67
N GLY A 352 19.27 -10.48 -2.81
CA GLY A 352 18.64 -10.55 -1.48
C GLY A 352 17.19 -11.06 -1.48
N ASN A 353 16.65 -11.51 -2.61
CA ASN A 353 15.35 -12.15 -2.65
C ASN A 353 15.41 -13.54 -1.99
N THR A 354 14.39 -13.92 -1.22
CA THR A 354 14.29 -15.24 -0.57
C THR A 354 12.88 -15.81 -0.67
N PHE A 355 12.79 -17.11 -0.92
CA PHE A 355 11.57 -17.90 -0.77
C PHE A 355 11.91 -19.16 0.02
N THR A 356 11.83 -19.10 1.35
CA THR A 356 12.40 -20.11 2.25
C THR A 356 11.48 -20.42 3.43
N GLY A 357 11.52 -21.65 3.94
CA GLY A 357 10.70 -22.07 5.10
C GLY A 357 9.18 -22.10 4.88
N ASN A 358 8.68 -21.64 3.73
CA ASN A 358 7.26 -21.65 3.39
C ASN A 358 6.75 -23.09 3.29
N VAL A 359 5.60 -23.39 3.92
CA VAL A 359 5.02 -24.74 4.00
C VAL A 359 3.54 -24.76 3.67
N TYR A 360 3.06 -25.89 3.13
CA TYR A 360 1.62 -26.13 2.98
C TYR A 360 0.94 -26.37 4.34
N ALA A 361 -0.27 -25.83 4.52
CA ALA A 361 -0.99 -25.86 5.77
C ALA A 361 -1.36 -27.28 6.25
N ASP A 362 -1.70 -28.16 5.31
CA ASP A 362 -2.17 -29.53 5.54
C ASP A 362 -1.02 -30.53 5.72
N THR A 363 -0.03 -30.53 4.83
CA THR A 363 1.06 -31.52 4.84
C THR A 363 2.30 -31.08 5.63
N LYS A 364 2.44 -29.78 5.93
CA LYS A 364 3.68 -29.14 6.42
C LYS A 364 4.92 -29.38 5.54
N THR A 365 4.76 -29.87 4.32
CA THR A 365 5.86 -30.00 3.36
C THR A 365 6.21 -28.63 2.77
N PRO A 366 7.47 -28.41 2.34
CA PRO A 366 7.86 -27.16 1.70
C PRO A 366 7.00 -26.80 0.49
N VAL A 367 6.74 -25.50 0.32
CA VAL A 367 6.31 -24.93 -0.96
C VAL A 367 7.56 -24.69 -1.80
N SER A 368 7.54 -25.11 -3.06
CA SER A 368 8.62 -24.87 -4.02
C SER A 368 8.21 -23.79 -5.03
N LEU A 369 9.19 -23.05 -5.53
CA LEU A 369 9.07 -22.35 -6.81
C LEU A 369 8.96 -23.41 -7.94
N SER A 370 8.19 -23.10 -8.98
CA SER A 370 7.87 -24.00 -10.10
C SER A 370 8.58 -23.63 -11.40
#